data_AF-A0A1Z2TL26-F1
#
_entry.id   AF-A0A1Z2TL26-F1
#
_cell.length_a   1.000
_cell.length_b   1.000
_cell.length_c   1.000
_cell.angle_alpha   90.00
_cell.angle_beta   90.00
_cell.angle_gamma   90.00
#
_symmetry.space_group_name_H-M   'P 1'
#
loop_
_entity.id
_entity.type
_entity.pdbx_description
1 polymer ?
#
loop_
_entity_poly.entity_id
_entity_poly.type
_entity_poly.pdbx_seq_one_letter_code
_entity_poly.pdbx_strand_id
1 'polypeptide(L)'
;MRWGPILILTAISLMLAAAMVPPERYAPPPKLSVYPNLEDFTEELEEHNVTKPYLCVPAERVLVTCHLRSDRELNRTITALDKFPHFSIELTDGYDETDVVVFNKSEFYSALPDTCRPWGNVELKPVELDRERLERELEAYRELEGLIDDPTEREFIHNRTIVLEGLLGLRQKEPICNATFAHVILMYSGRKESNAPLMAALWTGVILTEIAGLVMVWRERRA
;
A
#
# COMPACT_ATOMS: atom_id res chain seq x y z
N MET A 1 -15.50 -46.18 -40.75
CA MET A 1 -14.87 -44.85 -40.94
C MET A 1 -15.86 -43.72 -40.65
N ARG A 2 -15.97 -43.23 -39.41
CA ARG A 2 -16.69 -41.96 -39.08
C ARG A 2 -16.08 -41.16 -37.92
N TRP A 3 -15.05 -41.68 -37.25
CA TRP A 3 -14.50 -41.10 -36.01
C TRP A 3 -13.21 -40.29 -36.20
N GLY A 4 -12.45 -40.52 -37.28
CA GLY A 4 -11.22 -39.78 -37.57
C GLY A 4 -11.39 -38.25 -37.62
N PRO A 5 -12.39 -37.71 -38.36
CA PRO A 5 -12.63 -36.27 -38.40
C PRO A 5 -13.00 -35.69 -37.02
N ILE A 6 -13.70 -36.47 -36.19
CA ILE A 6 -14.13 -36.07 -34.84
C ILE A 6 -12.91 -35.96 -33.92
N LEU A 7 -11.99 -36.93 -33.97
CA LEU A 7 -10.75 -36.91 -33.17
C LEU A 7 -9.82 -35.75 -33.54
N ILE A 8 -9.75 -35.40 -34.82
CA ILE A 8 -8.95 -34.25 -35.28
C ILE A 8 -9.55 -32.95 -34.75
N LEU A 9 -10.88 -32.79 -34.84
CA LEU A 9 -11.57 -31.61 -34.33
C LEU A 9 -11.42 -31.45 -32.82
N THR A 10 -11.48 -32.55 -32.05
CA THR A 10 -11.27 -32.50 -30.59
C THR A 10 -9.82 -32.22 -30.21
N ALA A 11 -8.84 -32.72 -30.96
CA ALA A 11 -7.44 -32.39 -30.73
C ALA A 11 -7.15 -30.90 -30.98
N ILE A 12 -7.67 -30.35 -32.08
CA ILE A 12 -7.52 -28.92 -32.42
C ILE A 12 -8.16 -28.02 -31.36
N SER A 13 -9.37 -28.35 -30.88
CA SER A 13 -10.03 -27.55 -29.86
C SER A 13 -9.29 -27.56 -28.52
N LEU A 14 -8.72 -28.70 -28.12
CA LEU A 14 -7.90 -28.82 -26.91
C LEU A 14 -6.59 -28.03 -27.01
N MET A 15 -5.91 -28.06 -28.17
CA MET A 15 -4.70 -27.26 -28.39
C MET A 15 -4.98 -25.76 -28.33
N LEU A 16 -6.07 -25.29 -28.97
CA LEU A 16 -6.47 -23.89 -28.94
C LEU A 16 -6.81 -23.43 -27.50
N ALA A 17 -7.53 -24.27 -26.74
CA ALA A 17 -7.83 -23.98 -25.34
C ALA A 17 -6.56 -23.91 -24.48
N ALA A 18 -5.61 -24.83 -24.66
CA ALA A 18 -4.34 -24.80 -23.94
C ALA A 18 -3.49 -23.57 -24.28
N ALA A 19 -3.48 -23.14 -25.54
CA ALA A 19 -2.74 -21.96 -25.98
C ALA A 19 -3.34 -20.64 -25.48
N MET A 20 -4.67 -20.59 -25.28
CA MET A 20 -5.37 -19.40 -24.80
C MET A 20 -5.35 -19.23 -23.28
N VAL A 21 -5.04 -20.28 -22.51
CA VAL A 21 -5.00 -20.22 -21.04
C VAL A 21 -3.57 -19.95 -20.56
N PRO A 22 -3.26 -18.75 -20.05
CA PRO A 22 -1.95 -18.48 -19.50
C PRO A 22 -1.68 -19.34 -18.25
N PRO A 23 -0.42 -19.76 -18.02
CA PRO A 23 -0.05 -20.64 -16.91
C PRO A 23 -0.31 -20.02 -15.53
N GLU A 24 -0.25 -18.69 -15.45
CA GLU A 24 -0.56 -17.90 -14.26
C GLU A 24 -1.67 -16.90 -14.61
N ARG A 25 -2.71 -16.83 -13.77
CA ARG A 25 -3.61 -15.67 -13.71
C ARG A 25 -3.28 -14.87 -12.46
N TYR A 26 -3.05 -13.58 -12.66
CA TYR A 26 -2.98 -12.62 -11.58
C TYR A 26 -4.41 -12.15 -11.30
N ALA A 27 -4.97 -12.55 -10.17
CA ALA A 27 -6.19 -11.91 -9.69
C ALA A 27 -5.81 -10.51 -9.20
N PRO A 28 -6.58 -9.46 -9.54
CA PRO A 28 -6.32 -8.14 -9.00
C PRO A 28 -6.40 -8.20 -7.47
N PRO A 29 -5.56 -7.42 -6.75
CA PRO A 29 -5.64 -7.31 -5.31
C PRO A 29 -7.07 -6.97 -4.85
N PRO A 30 -7.52 -7.49 -3.69
CA PRO A 30 -8.81 -7.10 -3.15
C PRO A 30 -8.78 -5.61 -2.83
N LYS A 31 -9.87 -4.90 -3.18
CA LYS A 31 -10.11 -3.57 -2.62
C LYS A 31 -10.56 -3.76 -1.19
N LEU A 32 -9.76 -3.30 -0.24
CA LEU A 32 -10.09 -3.29 1.19
C LEU A 32 -10.08 -1.85 1.67
N SER A 33 -11.13 -1.47 2.40
CA SER A 33 -11.20 -0.22 3.12
C SER A 33 -11.55 -0.53 4.57
N VAL A 34 -10.71 -0.08 5.49
CA VAL A 34 -10.94 -0.15 6.94
C VAL A 34 -11.12 1.28 7.42
N TYR A 35 -12.26 1.53 8.06
CA TYR A 35 -12.57 2.84 8.62
C TYR A 35 -11.60 3.16 9.77
N PRO A 36 -11.27 4.45 9.98
CA PRO A 36 -10.47 4.85 11.13
C PRO A 36 -11.21 4.51 12.43
N ASN A 37 -10.47 4.08 13.44
CA ASN A 37 -11.01 3.71 14.75
C ASN A 37 -10.60 4.71 15.85
N LEU A 38 -10.07 5.89 15.50
CA LEU A 38 -9.59 6.90 16.45
C LEU A 38 -10.63 7.29 17.52
N GLU A 39 -11.93 7.23 17.19
CA GLU A 39 -13.01 7.57 18.12
C GLU A 39 -13.15 6.55 19.26
N ASP A 40 -12.76 5.30 19.03
CA ASP A 40 -12.83 4.22 20.02
C ASP A 40 -11.77 4.36 21.12
N PHE A 41 -10.73 5.18 20.87
CA PHE A 41 -9.58 5.39 21.75
C PHE A 41 -9.51 6.81 22.33
N THR A 42 -10.64 7.52 22.35
CA THR A 42 -10.69 8.94 22.77
C THR A 42 -10.14 9.18 24.18
N GLU A 43 -10.48 8.34 25.16
CA GLU A 43 -9.97 8.46 26.54
C GLU A 43 -8.43 8.29 26.60
N GLU A 44 -7.88 7.29 25.91
CA GLU A 44 -6.44 7.01 25.87
C GLU A 44 -5.67 8.10 25.11
N LEU A 45 -6.24 8.58 24.01
CA LEU A 45 -5.69 9.70 23.24
C LEU A 45 -5.64 10.98 24.08
N GLU A 46 -6.69 11.28 24.87
CA GLU A 46 -6.71 12.43 25.78
C GLU A 46 -5.69 12.30 26.92
N GLU A 47 -5.53 11.11 27.52
CA GLU A 47 -4.51 10.84 28.54
C GLU A 47 -3.08 11.16 28.04
N HIS A 48 -2.84 10.93 26.74
CA HIS A 48 -1.57 11.20 26.07
C HIS A 48 -1.48 12.58 25.37
N ASN A 49 -2.41 13.50 25.65
CA ASN A 49 -2.51 14.85 25.03
C ASN A 49 -2.66 14.84 23.49
N VAL A 50 -3.24 13.78 22.93
CA VAL A 50 -3.52 13.62 21.50
C VAL A 50 -4.99 13.93 21.21
N THR A 51 -5.40 15.19 21.39
CA THR A 51 -6.81 15.59 21.21
C THR A 51 -7.25 15.67 19.75
N LYS A 52 -6.33 15.94 18.83
CA LYS A 52 -6.58 15.99 17.38
C LYS A 52 -5.40 15.37 16.62
N PRO A 53 -5.36 14.03 16.51
CA PRO A 53 -4.26 13.32 15.85
C PRO A 53 -3.97 13.81 14.43
N TYR A 54 -5.00 14.28 13.74
CA TYR A 54 -4.93 14.80 12.36
C TYR A 54 -4.40 16.23 12.23
N LEU A 55 -4.20 16.96 13.33
CA LEU A 55 -3.69 18.35 13.34
C LEU A 55 -2.39 18.49 14.12
N CYS A 56 -1.71 17.39 14.46
CA CYS A 56 -0.52 17.44 15.28
C CYS A 56 0.66 16.69 14.67
N VAL A 57 1.85 17.22 14.91
CA VAL A 57 3.09 16.55 14.53
C VAL A 57 3.46 15.58 15.66
N PRO A 58 3.66 14.28 15.38
CA PRO A 58 4.07 13.34 16.42
C PRO A 58 5.48 13.65 16.90
N ALA A 59 5.73 13.46 18.20
CA ALA A 59 7.05 13.60 18.80
C ALA A 59 8.07 12.62 18.18
N GLU A 60 7.59 11.48 17.70
CA GLU A 60 8.44 10.46 17.08
C GLU A 60 7.70 9.73 15.96
N ARG A 61 8.42 9.37 14.90
CA ARG A 61 7.90 8.52 13.84
C ARG A 61 8.68 7.22 13.74
N VAL A 62 7.95 6.12 13.66
CA VAL A 62 8.48 4.79 13.37
C VAL A 62 7.97 4.38 12.01
N LEU A 63 8.85 3.89 11.14
CA LEU A 63 8.43 3.35 9.85
C LEU A 63 8.24 1.84 9.99
N VAL A 64 7.11 1.32 9.54
CA VAL A 64 6.82 -0.11 9.50
C VAL A 64 6.47 -0.52 8.08
N THR A 65 7.07 -1.59 7.60
CA THR A 65 6.76 -2.12 6.27
C THR A 65 6.25 -3.54 6.38
N CYS A 66 5.04 -3.78 5.87
CA CYS A 66 4.40 -5.09 5.86
C CYS A 66 4.36 -5.67 4.44
N HIS A 67 4.97 -6.83 4.26
CA HIS A 67 4.94 -7.57 3.00
C HIS A 67 4.00 -8.77 3.10
N LEU A 68 2.85 -8.65 2.45
CA LEU A 68 1.72 -9.57 2.55
C LEU A 68 1.58 -10.38 1.25
N ARG A 69 1.52 -11.70 1.37
CA ARG A 69 1.45 -12.64 0.25
C ARG A 69 0.14 -13.42 0.20
N SER A 70 -0.69 -13.31 1.22
CA SER A 70 -1.98 -14.01 1.29
C SER A 70 -3.03 -13.21 2.06
N ASP A 71 -4.31 -13.50 1.79
CA ASP A 71 -5.44 -12.88 2.48
C ASP A 71 -5.42 -13.14 3.98
N ARG A 72 -4.86 -14.29 4.38
CA ARG A 72 -4.68 -14.63 5.80
C ARG A 72 -3.67 -13.70 6.47
N GLU A 73 -2.57 -13.40 5.80
CA GLU A 73 -1.56 -12.45 6.31
C GLU A 73 -2.11 -11.03 6.32
N LEU A 74 -2.85 -10.64 5.28
CA LEU A 74 -3.54 -9.36 5.24
C LEU A 74 -4.51 -9.22 6.40
N ASN A 75 -5.44 -10.16 6.58
CA ASN A 75 -6.42 -10.11 7.66
C ASN A 75 -5.75 -10.08 9.04
N ARG A 76 -4.70 -10.89 9.26
CA ARG A 76 -3.95 -10.87 10.52
C ARG A 76 -3.29 -9.52 10.78
N THR A 77 -2.75 -8.89 9.74
CA THR A 77 -2.11 -7.56 9.85
C THR A 77 -3.15 -6.50 10.18
N ILE A 78 -4.27 -6.46 9.46
CA ILE A 78 -5.36 -5.54 9.73
C ILE A 78 -5.90 -5.72 11.15
N THR A 79 -6.18 -6.95 11.59
CA THR A 79 -6.62 -7.23 12.97
C THR A 79 -5.57 -6.85 14.03
N ALA A 80 -4.27 -6.88 13.70
CA ALA A 80 -3.24 -6.41 14.62
C ALA A 80 -3.22 -4.88 14.72
N LEU A 81 -3.38 -4.18 13.60
CA LEU A 81 -3.43 -2.72 13.55
C LEU A 81 -4.71 -2.15 14.19
N ASP A 82 -5.84 -2.84 14.02
CA ASP A 82 -7.16 -2.47 14.56
C ASP A 82 -7.22 -2.46 16.10
N LYS A 83 -6.19 -2.97 16.77
CA LYS A 83 -6.02 -2.86 18.24
C LYS A 83 -5.44 -1.52 18.68
N PHE A 84 -5.00 -0.70 17.74
CA PHE A 84 -4.37 0.59 18.00
C PHE A 84 -5.19 1.69 17.29
N PRO A 85 -5.14 2.94 17.79
CA PRO A 85 -5.78 4.04 17.09
C PRO A 85 -5.11 4.27 15.74
N HIS A 86 -5.86 4.17 14.65
CA HIS A 86 -5.34 4.30 13.29
C HIS A 86 -6.24 5.15 12.39
N PHE A 87 -5.63 5.74 11.38
CA PHE A 87 -6.34 6.42 10.29
C PHE A 87 -6.94 5.40 9.32
N SER A 88 -7.71 5.86 8.33
CA SER A 88 -8.26 4.98 7.31
C SER A 88 -7.15 4.15 6.63
N ILE A 89 -7.45 2.89 6.36
CA ILE A 89 -6.58 1.98 5.60
C ILE A 89 -7.29 1.69 4.29
N GLU A 90 -6.68 2.03 3.15
CA GLU A 90 -7.28 1.90 1.82
C GLU A 90 -6.33 1.18 0.85
N LEU A 91 -6.44 -0.14 0.77
CA LEU A 91 -5.66 -0.94 -0.16
C LEU A 91 -6.13 -0.71 -1.60
N THR A 92 -5.35 0.05 -2.34
CA THR A 92 -5.53 0.31 -3.77
C THR A 92 -4.40 -0.36 -4.54
N ASP A 93 -4.75 -1.24 -5.48
CA ASP A 93 -3.78 -2.01 -6.27
C ASP A 93 -2.73 -2.76 -5.43
N GLY A 94 -3.10 -3.18 -4.22
CA GLY A 94 -2.23 -3.91 -3.30
C GLY A 94 -1.24 -3.03 -2.55
N TYR A 95 -1.46 -1.71 -2.51
CA TYR A 95 -0.66 -0.76 -1.76
C TYR A 95 -1.52 0.13 -0.88
N ASP A 96 -1.02 0.46 0.31
CA ASP A 96 -1.58 1.50 1.18
C ASP A 96 -0.51 2.05 2.13
N GLU A 97 -0.72 3.28 2.57
CA GLU A 97 0.08 3.96 3.60
C GLU A 97 -0.87 4.57 4.63
N THR A 98 -0.68 4.23 5.90
CA THR A 98 -1.50 4.77 6.99
C THR A 98 -0.65 5.09 8.20
N ASP A 99 -1.17 5.95 9.08
CA ASP A 99 -0.55 6.23 10.37
C ASP A 99 -1.32 5.52 11.50
N VAL A 100 -0.57 4.99 12.45
CA VAL A 100 -1.08 4.33 13.66
C VAL A 100 -0.47 5.03 14.87
N VAL A 101 -1.29 5.45 15.82
CA VAL A 101 -0.83 6.06 17.06
C VAL A 101 -0.33 4.97 18.01
N VAL A 102 0.89 5.11 18.48
CA VAL A 102 1.58 4.12 19.32
C VAL A 102 1.94 4.76 20.65
N PHE A 103 1.23 4.37 21.71
CA PHE A 103 1.54 4.76 23.08
C PHE A 103 2.64 3.87 23.69
N ASN A 104 2.63 2.57 23.36
CA ASN A 104 3.60 1.60 23.83
C ASN A 104 4.25 0.86 22.65
N LYS A 105 5.50 1.21 22.34
CA LYS A 105 6.24 0.59 21.22
C LYS A 105 6.46 -0.90 21.40
N SER A 106 6.72 -1.36 22.62
CA SER A 106 7.00 -2.77 22.89
C SER A 106 5.78 -3.65 22.62
N GLU A 107 4.61 -3.18 23.06
CA GLU A 107 3.33 -3.83 22.80
C GLU A 107 3.00 -3.81 21.31
N PHE A 108 3.17 -2.66 20.66
CA PHE A 108 2.98 -2.52 19.21
C PHE A 108 3.85 -3.50 18.42
N TYR A 109 5.16 -3.55 18.68
CA TYR A 109 6.06 -4.48 17.99
C TYR A 109 5.73 -5.95 18.29
N SER A 110 5.23 -6.27 19.47
CA SER A 110 4.82 -7.64 19.81
C SER A 110 3.50 -8.07 19.16
N ALA A 111 2.64 -7.10 18.83
CA ALA A 111 1.36 -7.35 18.18
C ALA A 111 1.50 -7.52 16.66
N LEU A 112 2.52 -6.90 16.05
CA LEU A 112 2.78 -6.99 14.62
C LEU A 112 3.14 -8.42 14.19
N PRO A 113 2.57 -8.93 13.09
CA PRO A 113 2.96 -10.22 12.52
C PRO A 113 4.36 -10.17 11.91
N ASP A 114 5.01 -11.33 11.77
CA ASP A 114 6.37 -11.47 11.20
C ASP A 114 6.53 -10.90 9.77
N THR A 115 5.42 -10.69 9.07
CA THR A 115 5.37 -10.04 7.75
C THR A 115 5.65 -8.54 7.80
N CYS A 116 5.54 -7.92 8.98
CA CYS A 116 5.78 -6.51 9.24
C CYS A 116 7.16 -6.31 9.88
N ARG A 117 7.95 -5.39 9.34
CA ARG A 117 9.27 -5.03 9.86
C ARG A 117 9.30 -3.56 10.26
N PRO A 118 9.56 -3.24 11.54
CA PRO A 118 9.86 -1.89 11.94
C PRO A 118 11.27 -1.52 11.46
N TRP A 119 11.35 -0.45 10.70
CA TRP A 119 12.59 0.27 10.42
C TRP A 119 12.78 1.27 11.55
N GLY A 120 14.02 1.41 12.03
CA GLY A 120 14.33 2.13 13.26
C GLY A 120 13.73 3.53 13.36
N ASN A 121 13.71 4.07 14.58
CA ASN A 121 13.07 5.34 14.89
C ASN A 121 13.67 6.47 14.04
N VAL A 122 12.83 7.11 13.23
CA VAL A 122 13.16 8.41 12.66
C VAL A 122 12.69 9.41 13.71
N GLU A 123 13.57 9.72 14.66
CA GLU A 123 13.41 10.96 15.41
C GLU A 123 13.39 12.07 14.36
N LEU A 124 12.23 12.71 14.20
CA LEU A 124 12.16 14.03 13.63
C LEU A 124 12.88 14.93 14.62
N LYS A 125 14.22 14.95 14.55
CA LYS A 125 14.97 16.05 15.15
C LYS A 125 14.29 17.31 14.64
N PRO A 126 13.83 18.23 15.52
CA PRO A 126 13.41 19.53 15.04
C PRO A 126 14.58 20.02 14.20
N VAL A 127 14.33 20.31 12.93
CA VAL A 127 15.35 20.89 12.05
C VAL A 127 15.95 22.04 12.84
N GLU A 128 17.27 22.05 13.04
CA GLU A 128 17.99 23.22 13.57
C GLU A 128 17.84 24.32 12.51
N LEU A 129 16.67 24.95 12.50
CA LEU A 129 16.39 26.15 11.76
C LEU A 129 17.22 27.23 12.44
N ASP A 130 18.14 27.82 11.70
CA ASP A 130 18.84 29.04 12.09
C ASP A 130 17.80 30.16 12.18
N ARG A 131 17.13 30.20 13.33
CA ARG A 131 15.96 31.01 13.60
C ARG A 131 16.28 32.48 13.43
N GLU A 132 17.46 32.90 13.85
CA GLU A 132 17.91 34.28 13.74
C GLU A 132 18.08 34.70 12.28
N ARG A 133 18.56 33.79 11.42
CA ARG A 133 18.64 34.03 9.98
C ARG A 133 17.27 34.10 9.32
N LEU A 134 16.36 33.20 9.68
CA LEU A 134 15.00 33.15 9.10
C LEU A 134 14.12 34.31 9.56
N GLU A 135 14.25 34.76 10.81
CA GLU A 135 13.56 35.95 11.32
C GLU A 135 14.04 37.21 10.58
N ARG A 136 15.36 37.35 10.34
CA ARG A 136 15.91 38.44 9.52
C ARG A 136 15.43 38.38 8.06
N GLU A 137 15.33 37.19 7.48
CA GLU A 137 14.83 37.02 6.11
C GLU A 137 13.34 37.38 6.01
N LEU A 138 12.52 36.95 6.98
CA LEU A 138 11.10 37.30 7.07
C LEU A 138 10.89 38.81 7.22
N GLU A 139 11.67 39.48 8.07
CA GLU A 139 11.60 40.93 8.25
C GLU A 139 11.93 41.68 6.96
N ALA A 140 12.98 41.26 6.24
CA ALA A 140 13.33 41.82 4.94
C ALA A 140 12.21 41.63 3.90
N TYR A 141 11.55 40.48 3.84
CA TYR A 141 10.43 40.26 2.91
C TYR A 141 9.18 41.06 3.27
N ARG A 142 8.89 41.28 4.57
CA ARG A 142 7.80 42.16 5.02
C ARG A 142 8.04 43.62 4.66
N GLU A 143 9.28 44.09 4.82
CA GLU A 143 9.67 45.43 4.39
C GLU A 143 9.52 45.59 2.86
N LEU A 144 9.97 44.60 2.09
CA LEU A 144 9.84 44.60 0.63
C LEU A 144 8.37 44.58 0.16
N GLU A 145 7.49 43.82 0.81
CA GLU A 145 6.06 43.78 0.47
C GLU A 145 5.38 45.17 0.59
N GLY A 146 5.86 46.02 1.50
CA GLY A 146 5.38 47.39 1.68
C GLY A 146 5.93 48.41 0.67
N LEU A 147 6.93 48.03 -0.13
CA LEU A 147 7.66 48.91 -1.05
C LEU A 147 7.43 48.58 -2.54
N ILE A 148 6.82 47.43 -2.85
CA ILE A 148 6.58 46.99 -4.22
C ILE A 148 5.16 47.36 -4.68
N ASP A 149 5.11 48.12 -5.78
CA ASP A 149 3.87 48.52 -6.44
C ASP A 149 3.41 47.53 -7.53
N ASP A 150 4.31 46.69 -8.04
CA ASP A 150 3.96 45.69 -9.06
C ASP A 150 3.17 44.52 -8.45
N PRO A 151 1.97 44.18 -8.97
CA PRO A 151 1.11 43.17 -8.38
C PRO A 151 1.69 41.75 -8.45
N THR A 152 2.51 41.45 -9.45
CA THR A 152 3.05 40.10 -9.69
C THR A 152 4.25 39.84 -8.78
N GLU A 153 5.12 40.84 -8.63
CA GLU A 153 6.23 40.80 -7.68
C GLU A 153 5.73 40.80 -6.23
N ARG A 154 4.67 41.58 -5.95
CA ARG A 154 4.03 41.59 -4.63
C ARG A 154 3.42 40.25 -4.26
N GLU A 155 2.76 39.56 -5.19
CA GLU A 155 2.23 38.21 -4.97
C GLU A 155 3.35 37.19 -4.71
N PHE A 156 4.46 37.27 -5.46
CA PHE A 156 5.62 36.43 -5.24
C PHE A 156 6.22 36.64 -3.84
N ILE A 157 6.39 37.90 -3.41
CA ILE A 157 6.90 38.21 -2.07
C ILE A 157 5.91 37.76 -0.99
N HIS A 158 4.61 38.01 -1.17
CA HIS A 158 3.58 37.58 -0.22
C HIS A 158 3.60 36.05 -0.01
N ASN A 159 3.70 35.27 -1.09
CA ASN A 159 3.83 33.82 -1.03
C ASN A 159 5.12 33.38 -0.32
N ARG A 160 6.23 34.10 -0.55
CA ARG A 160 7.50 33.82 0.13
C ARG A 160 7.44 34.13 1.64
N THR A 161 6.77 35.22 2.01
CA THR A 161 6.48 35.59 3.41
C THR A 161 5.67 34.50 4.10
N ILE A 162 4.63 33.98 3.44
CA ILE A 162 3.82 32.87 3.98
C ILE A 162 4.67 31.62 4.25
N VAL A 163 5.56 31.26 3.33
CA VAL A 163 6.45 30.10 3.50
C VAL A 163 7.41 30.30 4.67
N LEU A 164 7.99 31.50 4.83
CA LEU A 164 8.89 31.82 5.94
C LEU A 164 8.16 31.87 7.29
N GLU A 165 6.94 32.39 7.34
CA GLU A 165 6.06 32.33 8.51
C GLU A 165 5.73 30.87 8.89
N GLY A 166 5.56 29.99 7.90
CA GLY A 166 5.39 28.55 8.09
C GLY A 166 6.65 27.87 8.65
N LEU A 167 7.83 28.17 8.09
CA LEU A 167 9.12 27.65 8.57
C LEU A 167 9.46 28.14 9.99
N LEU A 168 9.07 29.37 10.35
CA LEU A 168 9.25 29.93 11.69
C LEU A 168 8.14 29.50 12.68
N GLY A 169 7.14 28.73 12.22
CA GLY A 169 6.01 28.28 13.05
C GLY A 169 5.13 29.41 13.58
N LEU A 170 5.09 30.55 12.88
CA LEU A 170 4.38 31.76 13.27
C LEU A 170 2.88 31.72 12.92
N ARG A 171 2.50 31.01 11.85
CA ARG A 171 1.10 30.68 11.55
C ARG A 171 0.80 29.29 12.08
N GLN A 172 0.06 29.24 13.19
CA GLN A 172 -0.45 28.03 13.86
C GLN A 172 0.54 26.87 13.96
N LYS A 173 1.14 26.76 15.15
CA LYS A 173 1.67 25.48 15.65
C LYS A 173 0.62 24.40 15.43
N GLU A 174 0.85 23.47 14.52
CA GLU A 174 0.39 22.12 14.79
C GLU A 174 1.05 21.73 16.13
N PRO A 175 0.29 21.55 17.22
CA PRO A 175 0.89 21.20 18.50
C PRO A 175 1.69 19.91 18.30
N ILE A 176 2.88 19.82 18.91
CA ILE A 176 3.59 18.53 18.93
C ILE A 176 2.81 17.61 19.86
N CYS A 177 2.27 16.53 19.32
CA CYS A 177 1.63 15.49 20.10
C CYS A 177 2.71 14.66 20.80
N ASN A 178 2.55 14.42 22.11
CA ASN A 178 3.45 13.56 22.88
C ASN A 178 3.14 12.07 22.63
N ALA A 179 3.10 11.68 21.36
CA ALA A 179 2.81 10.34 20.92
C ALA A 179 3.76 9.94 19.79
N THR A 180 4.04 8.64 19.71
CA THR A 180 4.76 8.06 18.58
C THR A 180 3.74 7.71 17.51
N PHE A 181 3.98 8.07 16.27
CA PHE A 181 3.17 7.57 15.15
C PHE A 181 3.98 6.52 14.40
N ALA A 182 3.40 5.35 14.19
CA ALA A 182 3.92 4.35 13.29
C ALA A 182 3.33 4.59 11.91
N HIS A 183 4.17 4.99 10.97
CA HIS A 183 3.83 5.06 9.56
C HIS A 183 3.92 3.65 8.97
N VAL A 184 2.78 3.06 8.63
CA VAL A 184 2.68 1.67 8.18
C VAL A 184 2.46 1.63 6.68
N ILE A 185 3.40 1.00 5.97
CA ILE A 185 3.31 0.73 4.54
C ILE A 185 2.85 -0.72 4.35
N LEU A 186 1.69 -0.90 3.72
CA LEU A 186 1.14 -2.21 3.40
C LEU A 186 1.40 -2.53 1.92
N MET A 187 2.10 -3.64 1.67
CA MET A 187 2.31 -4.18 0.32
C MET A 187 1.72 -5.58 0.20
N TYR A 188 0.67 -5.73 -0.59
CA TYR A 188 0.01 -6.99 -0.89
C TYR A 188 0.31 -7.43 -2.33
N SER A 189 1.01 -8.55 -2.49
CA SER A 189 1.52 -8.99 -3.80
C SER A 189 0.49 -9.66 -4.73
N GLY A 190 -0.81 -9.61 -4.43
CA GLY A 190 -1.84 -10.24 -5.27
C GLY A 190 -1.88 -11.77 -5.14
N ARG A 191 -3.04 -12.37 -5.47
CA ARG A 191 -3.18 -13.83 -5.53
C ARG A 191 -2.66 -14.32 -6.89
N LYS A 192 -1.65 -15.20 -6.88
CA LYS A 192 -1.27 -15.97 -8.06
C LYS A 192 -2.15 -17.21 -8.15
N GLU A 193 -3.09 -17.24 -9.09
CA GLU A 193 -3.83 -18.46 -9.40
C GLU A 193 -3.10 -19.22 -10.51
N SER A 194 -2.69 -20.46 -10.19
CA SER A 194 -2.01 -21.33 -11.15
C SER A 194 -3.03 -22.12 -11.95
N ASN A 195 -3.00 -21.96 -13.27
CA ASN A 195 -3.76 -22.81 -14.19
C ASN A 195 -2.98 -24.09 -14.56
N ALA A 196 -1.84 -24.37 -13.92
CA ALA A 196 -1.04 -25.56 -14.16
C ALA A 196 -1.84 -26.88 -14.17
N PRO A 197 -2.78 -27.15 -13.24
CA PRO A 197 -3.57 -28.38 -13.31
C PRO A 197 -4.54 -28.43 -14.49
N LEU A 198 -5.13 -27.28 -14.88
CA LEU A 198 -6.00 -27.19 -16.06
C LEU A 198 -5.19 -27.38 -17.35
N MET A 199 -4.04 -26.72 -17.46
CA MET A 199 -3.08 -26.88 -18.55
C MET A 199 -2.63 -28.34 -18.66
N ALA A 200 -2.26 -28.98 -17.54
CA ALA A 200 -1.88 -30.38 -17.51
C ALA A 200 -3.01 -31.28 -18.02
N ALA A 201 -4.26 -31.03 -17.60
CA ALA A 201 -5.42 -31.78 -18.09
C ALA A 201 -5.64 -31.61 -19.59
N LEU A 202 -5.52 -30.37 -20.11
CA LEU A 202 -5.66 -30.07 -21.54
C LEU A 202 -4.57 -30.77 -22.37
N TRP A 203 -3.30 -30.68 -21.97
CA TRP A 203 -2.19 -31.37 -22.65
C TRP A 203 -2.32 -32.89 -22.59
N THR A 204 -2.77 -33.44 -21.46
CA THR A 204 -3.03 -34.87 -21.34
C THR A 204 -4.14 -35.31 -22.30
N GLY A 205 -5.18 -34.48 -22.47
CA GLY A 205 -6.24 -34.69 -23.44
C GLY A 205 -5.73 -34.75 -24.88
N VAL A 206 -4.81 -33.85 -25.26
CA VAL A 206 -4.17 -33.83 -26.59
C VAL A 206 -3.36 -35.10 -26.83
N ILE A 207 -2.56 -35.53 -25.86
CA ILE A 207 -1.74 -36.75 -25.98
C ILE A 207 -2.63 -37.99 -26.16
N LEU A 208 -3.73 -38.07 -25.40
CA LEU A 208 -4.67 -39.20 -25.49
C LEU A 208 -5.40 -39.26 -26.85
N THR A 209 -5.77 -38.12 -27.44
CA THR A 209 -6.41 -38.10 -28.76
C THR A 209 -5.44 -38.50 -29.88
N GLU A 210 -4.16 -38.10 -29.79
CA GLU A 210 -3.12 -38.55 -30.72
C GLU A 210 -2.87 -40.07 -30.64
N ILE A 211 -2.73 -40.61 -29.43
CA ILE A 211 -2.56 -42.06 -29.22
C ILE A 211 -3.75 -42.83 -29.77
N ALA A 212 -4.98 -42.37 -29.52
CA ALA A 212 -6.19 -42.99 -30.05
C ALA A 212 -6.25 -42.97 -31.59
N GLY A 213 -5.83 -41.87 -32.21
CA GLY A 213 -5.71 -41.75 -33.67
C GLY A 213 -4.71 -42.74 -34.27
N LEU A 214 -3.53 -42.87 -33.66
CA LEU A 214 -2.49 -43.85 -34.04
C LEU A 214 -3.01 -45.29 -33.98
N VAL A 215 -3.73 -45.65 -32.90
CA VAL A 215 -4.32 -46.98 -32.74
C VAL A 215 -5.40 -47.26 -33.80
N MET A 216 -6.24 -46.27 -34.12
CA MET A 216 -7.26 -46.43 -35.18
C MET A 216 -6.60 -46.68 -36.55
N VAL A 217 -5.59 -45.88 -36.93
CA VAL A 217 -4.87 -46.05 -38.20
C VAL A 217 -4.20 -47.41 -38.28
N TRP A 218 -3.57 -47.87 -37.19
CA TRP A 218 -2.92 -49.18 -37.15
C TRP A 218 -3.91 -50.33 -37.28
N ARG A 219 -5.09 -50.20 -36.67
CA ARG A 219 -6.17 -51.20 -36.76
C ARG A 219 -6.79 -51.25 -38.16
N GLU A 220 -6.94 -50.11 -38.82
CA GLU A 220 -7.41 -50.05 -40.22
C GLU A 220 -6.37 -50.62 -41.21
N ARG A 221 -5.07 -50.51 -40.96
CA ARG A 221 -4.02 -51.10 -41.82
C ARG A 221 -3.84 -52.61 -41.67
N ARG A 222 -4.38 -53.22 -40.62
CA ARG A 222 -4.33 -54.67 -40.35
C ARG A 222 -5.59 -55.43 -40.78
N ALA A 223 -6.68 -54.71 -41.06
CA ALA A 223 -7.91 -55.25 -41.60
C ALA A 223 -7.85 -55.24 -43.14
#